data_AF-A0A834Z4F0-F1
#
_entry.id   AF-A0A834Z4F0-F1
#
_cell.length_a   1.000
_cell.length_b   1.000
_cell.length_c   1.000
_cell.angle_alpha   90.00
_cell.angle_beta   90.00
_cell.angle_gamma   90.00
#
_symmetry.space_group_name_H-M   'P 1'
#
loop_
_entity.id
_entity.type
_entity.pdbx_description
1 polymer ?
#
loop_
_entity_poly.entity_id
_entity_poly.type
_entity_poly.pdbx_seq_one_letter_code
_entity_poly.pdbx_strand_id
1 'polypeptide(L)'
;MASKKTPNEWNYAITILKKAASEFSGMGDRVLPLLKYSYDNLRNDTMKSCFLYPEDYLIDKQGLIEFWIGEGFLNECDNMDEALNQGHDIIRNLIAACLLESDNREEVTVNMHDVIRDLALWIASDCGRDKGRFLVQAGVGVTKAPDNKKWEVAERISLMNEE
;
A
#
# COMPACT_ATOMS: atom_id res chain seq x y z
N MET A 1 0.93 12.48 20.72
CA MET A 1 1.63 13.72 20.31
C MET A 1 1.44 14.90 21.27
N ALA A 2 0.37 14.92 22.08
CA ALA A 2 0.05 16.04 22.98
C ALA A 2 1.11 16.42 24.05
N SER A 3 2.15 15.60 24.26
CA SER A 3 3.19 15.84 25.27
C SER A 3 4.52 16.38 24.73
N LYS A 4 4.68 16.53 23.40
CA LYS A 4 5.95 16.94 22.77
C LYS A 4 6.13 18.47 22.91
N LYS A 5 7.27 18.90 23.45
CA LYS A 5 7.55 20.32 23.80
C LYS A 5 8.80 20.88 23.14
N THR A 6 9.78 20.05 22.81
CA THR A 6 11.07 20.53 22.25
C THR A 6 11.21 20.20 20.76
N PRO A 7 12.02 20.97 20.00
CA PRO A 7 12.30 20.68 18.59
C PRO A 7 12.82 19.26 18.36
N ASN A 8 13.70 18.75 19.25
CA ASN A 8 14.23 17.39 19.15
C ASN A 8 13.14 16.32 19.30
N GLU A 9 12.20 16.51 20.23
CA GLU A 9 11.06 15.60 20.41
C GLU A 9 10.13 15.58 19.20
N TRP A 10 9.93 16.73 18.55
CA TRP A 10 9.17 16.86 17.31
C TRP A 10 9.89 16.23 16.11
N ASN A 11 11.20 16.45 15.98
CA ASN A 11 12.03 15.84 14.93
C ASN A 11 12.01 14.31 15.02
N TYR A 12 12.09 13.77 16.24
CA TYR A 12 11.96 12.34 16.47
C TYR A 12 10.56 11.84 16.10
N ALA A 13 9.50 12.55 16.49
CA ALA A 13 8.12 12.19 16.12
C ALA A 13 7.91 12.16 14.60
N ILE A 14 8.43 13.15 13.87
CA ILE A 14 8.40 13.18 12.40
C ILE A 14 9.14 11.99 11.81
N THR A 15 10.28 11.62 12.37
CA THR A 15 11.06 10.46 11.89
C THR A 15 10.29 9.15 12.06
N ILE A 16 9.52 9.00 13.15
CA ILE A 16 8.66 7.82 13.34
C ILE A 16 7.46 7.87 12.39
N LEU A 17 6.82 9.04 12.21
CA LEU A 17 5.71 9.23 11.25
C LEU A 17 6.12 8.83 9.82
N LYS A 18 7.32 9.21 9.39
CA LYS A 18 7.84 8.89 8.06
C LYS A 18 8.21 7.41 7.87
N LYS A 19 8.36 6.63 8.94
CA LYS A 19 8.78 5.22 8.84
C LYS A 19 7.60 4.27 8.68
N ALA A 20 6.56 4.42 9.51
CA ALA A 20 5.31 3.68 9.43
C ALA A 20 4.32 4.22 10.47
N ALA A 21 3.08 4.53 10.11
CA ALA A 21 2.08 4.90 11.11
C ALA A 21 1.68 3.69 11.98
N SER A 22 1.89 2.45 11.50
CA SER A 22 1.61 1.23 12.25
C SER A 22 2.45 1.07 13.54
N GLU A 23 3.60 1.73 13.64
CA GLU A 23 4.45 1.72 14.84
C GLU A 23 3.94 2.66 15.96
N PHE A 24 2.86 3.41 15.72
CA PHE A 24 2.22 4.22 16.75
C PHE A 24 1.31 3.37 17.64
N SER A 25 1.43 3.60 18.96
CA SER A 25 0.54 2.97 19.94
C SER A 25 -0.92 3.24 19.62
N GLY A 26 -1.70 2.17 19.49
CA GLY A 26 -3.12 2.22 19.13
C GLY A 26 -3.42 2.24 17.63
N MET A 27 -2.43 2.41 16.74
CA MET A 27 -2.68 2.32 15.30
C MET A 27 -3.05 0.90 14.91
N GLY A 28 -2.19 -0.08 15.21
CA GLY A 28 -2.45 -1.50 14.96
C GLY A 28 -3.61 -2.10 15.76
N ASP A 29 -3.85 -1.59 16.98
CA ASP A 29 -4.84 -2.19 17.89
C ASP A 29 -6.24 -1.56 17.79
N ARG A 30 -6.36 -0.35 17.21
CA ARG A 30 -7.63 0.41 17.19
C ARG A 30 -7.98 0.96 15.82
N VAL A 31 -7.03 1.57 15.12
CA VAL A 31 -7.32 2.27 13.85
C VAL A 31 -7.32 1.31 12.67
N LEU A 32 -6.25 0.54 12.48
CA LEU A 32 -6.13 -0.40 11.36
C LEU A 32 -7.22 -1.48 11.37
N PRO A 33 -7.63 -2.06 12.51
CA PRO A 33 -8.75 -3.00 12.53
C PRO A 33 -10.09 -2.39 12.07
N LEU A 34 -10.32 -1.10 12.33
CA LEU A 34 -11.52 -0.41 11.85
C LEU A 34 -11.46 -0.18 10.34
N LEU A 35 -10.31 0.23 9.82
CA LEU A 35 -10.12 0.44 8.38
C LEU A 35 -10.11 -0.88 7.59
N LYS A 36 -9.64 -1.97 8.21
CA LYS A 36 -9.67 -3.33 7.65
C LYS A 36 -11.09 -3.76 7.29
N TYR A 37 -12.12 -3.19 7.94
CA TYR A 37 -13.51 -3.46 7.58
C TYR A 37 -13.79 -3.16 6.10
N SER A 38 -13.28 -2.05 5.54
CA SER A 38 -13.46 -1.74 4.12
C SER A 38 -12.78 -2.78 3.22
N TYR A 39 -11.59 -3.24 3.61
CA TYR A 39 -10.87 -4.30 2.91
C TYR A 39 -11.58 -5.66 2.98
N ASP A 40 -12.10 -6.03 4.15
CA ASP A 40 -12.75 -7.32 4.36
C ASP A 40 -14.03 -7.46 3.53
N ASN A 41 -14.71 -6.34 3.27
CA ASN A 41 -15.90 -6.26 2.44
C ASN A 41 -15.62 -6.15 0.93
N LEU A 42 -14.36 -6.22 0.50
CA LEU A 42 -14.04 -6.37 -0.92
C LEU A 42 -14.60 -7.69 -1.46
N ARG A 43 -15.11 -7.65 -2.69
CA ARG A 43 -16.00 -8.69 -3.26
C ARG A 43 -15.33 -10.04 -3.44
N ASN A 44 -14.04 -10.06 -3.75
CA ASN A 44 -13.30 -11.28 -4.06
C ASN A 44 -11.82 -11.14 -3.67
N ASP A 45 -11.12 -12.28 -3.68
CA ASP A 45 -9.71 -12.32 -3.30
C ASP A 45 -8.82 -11.62 -4.34
N THR A 46 -9.21 -11.58 -5.61
CA THR A 46 -8.52 -10.80 -6.65
C THR A 46 -8.43 -9.31 -6.28
N MET A 47 -9.56 -8.69 -5.90
CA MET A 47 -9.59 -7.29 -5.46
C MET A 47 -8.74 -7.07 -4.21
N LYS A 48 -8.77 -8.03 -3.28
CA LYS A 48 -7.95 -8.01 -2.07
C LYS A 48 -6.46 -8.09 -2.41
N SER A 49 -6.05 -8.92 -3.37
CA SER A 49 -4.68 -8.99 -3.86
C SER A 49 -4.26 -7.70 -4.53
N CYS A 50 -5.07 -7.14 -5.44
CA CYS A 50 -4.79 -5.86 -6.10
C CYS A 50 -4.61 -4.70 -5.11
N PHE A 51 -5.38 -4.68 -4.02
CA PHE A 51 -5.26 -3.67 -2.96
C PHE A 51 -3.93 -3.70 -2.19
N LEU A 52 -3.28 -4.86 -2.06
CA LEU A 52 -2.09 -5.00 -1.22
C LEU A 52 -0.80 -4.44 -1.85
N TYR A 53 -0.84 -4.01 -3.11
CA TYR A 53 0.34 -3.60 -3.89
C TYR A 53 0.31 -2.25 -4.64
N PRO A 54 -0.47 -1.23 -4.24
CA PRO A 54 -0.35 0.08 -4.88
C PRO A 54 0.86 0.84 -4.34
N GLU A 55 1.49 1.54 -5.29
CA GLU A 55 2.66 2.39 -5.17
C GLU A 55 2.38 3.67 -4.38
N ASP A 56 3.43 4.25 -3.78
CA ASP A 56 3.36 5.38 -2.83
C ASP A 56 3.33 6.76 -3.54
N TYR A 57 2.73 6.82 -4.73
CA TYR A 57 2.68 8.03 -5.56
C TYR A 57 1.41 8.08 -6.41
N LEU A 58 1.22 9.17 -7.16
CA LEU A 58 0.26 9.24 -8.25
C LEU A 58 0.58 8.15 -9.28
N ILE A 59 -0.21 7.07 -9.27
CA ILE A 59 -0.06 5.94 -10.18
C ILE A 59 -0.98 6.16 -11.37
N ASP A 60 -0.44 6.01 -12.58
CA ASP A 60 -1.26 5.90 -13.76
C ASP A 60 -2.14 4.64 -13.69
N LYS A 61 -3.45 4.77 -13.94
CA LYS A 61 -4.39 3.65 -13.84
C LYS A 61 -4.02 2.51 -14.79
N GLN A 62 -3.56 2.82 -16.00
CA GLN A 62 -3.18 1.81 -16.99
C GLN A 62 -1.94 1.05 -16.52
N GLY A 63 -0.92 1.76 -16.04
CA GLY A 63 0.28 1.17 -15.46
C GLY A 63 -0.01 0.26 -14.25
N LEU A 64 -0.94 0.67 -13.38
CA LEU A 64 -1.37 -0.15 -12.24
C LEU A 64 -2.03 -1.46 -12.68
N ILE A 65 -2.87 -1.42 -13.72
CA ILE A 65 -3.54 -2.61 -14.25
C ILE A 65 -2.51 -3.54 -14.89
N GLU A 66 -1.60 -3.00 -15.71
CA GLU A 66 -0.50 -3.76 -16.32
C GLU A 66 0.38 -4.45 -15.28
N PHE A 67 0.65 -3.77 -14.17
CA PHE A 67 1.34 -4.35 -13.03
C PHE A 67 0.56 -5.54 -12.43
N TRP A 68 -0.75 -5.41 -12.20
CA TRP A 68 -1.57 -6.52 -11.69
C TRP A 68 -1.64 -7.72 -12.63
N ILE A 69 -1.62 -7.47 -13.94
CA ILE A 69 -1.53 -8.52 -14.95
C ILE A 69 -0.16 -9.22 -14.86
N GLY A 70 0.93 -8.45 -14.76
CA GLY A 70 2.28 -8.98 -14.62
C GLY A 70 2.48 -9.82 -13.36
N GLU A 71 1.87 -9.43 -12.24
CA GLU A 71 1.83 -10.22 -11.00
C GLU A 71 0.88 -11.43 -11.07
N GLY A 72 0.09 -11.54 -12.14
CA GLY A 72 -0.82 -12.64 -12.37
C GLY A 72 -2.12 -12.59 -11.57
N PHE A 73 -2.48 -11.43 -11.01
CA PHE A 73 -3.73 -11.26 -10.27
C PHE A 73 -4.96 -11.34 -11.19
N LEU A 74 -4.80 -10.98 -12.46
CA LEU A 74 -5.86 -10.95 -13.47
C LEU A 74 -5.71 -12.08 -14.51
N ASN A 75 -5.13 -13.22 -14.12
CA ASN A 75 -4.86 -14.36 -15.02
C ASN A 75 -6.07 -15.24 -15.33
N GLU A 76 -7.21 -15.02 -14.68
CA GLU A 76 -8.45 -15.78 -14.93
C GLU A 76 -9.21 -15.27 -16.16
N CYS A 77 -8.73 -14.22 -16.84
CA CYS A 77 -9.33 -13.66 -18.03
C CYS A 77 -8.97 -14.45 -19.30
N ASP A 78 -9.92 -14.50 -20.25
CA ASP A 78 -9.75 -15.20 -21.52
C ASP A 78 -8.79 -14.47 -22.47
N ASN A 79 -8.68 -13.15 -22.33
CA ASN A 79 -7.84 -12.30 -23.17
C ASN A 79 -7.43 -11.00 -22.47
N MET A 80 -6.57 -10.24 -23.14
CA MET A 80 -6.01 -9.00 -22.61
C MET A 80 -7.08 -7.91 -22.40
N ASP A 81 -8.04 -7.76 -23.31
CA ASP A 81 -9.08 -6.74 -23.18
C ASP A 81 -9.97 -7.01 -21.96
N GLU A 82 -10.25 -8.27 -21.66
CA GLU A 82 -11.01 -8.65 -20.46
C GLU A 82 -10.24 -8.32 -19.17
N ALA A 83 -8.95 -8.64 -19.10
CA ALA A 83 -8.13 -8.30 -17.94
C ALA A 83 -8.00 -6.78 -17.73
N LEU A 84 -7.90 -5.99 -18.82
CA LEU A 84 -7.93 -4.53 -18.72
C LEU A 84 -9.26 -4.02 -18.16
N ASN A 85 -10.38 -4.53 -18.68
CA ASN A 85 -11.72 -4.17 -18.19
C ASN A 85 -11.94 -4.57 -16.72
N GLN A 86 -11.47 -5.76 -16.33
CA GLN A 86 -11.50 -6.21 -14.93
C GLN A 86 -10.66 -5.28 -14.04
N GLY A 87 -9.47 -4.89 -14.49
CA GLY A 87 -8.62 -3.94 -13.80
C GLY A 87 -9.31 -2.60 -13.54
N HIS A 88 -9.98 -2.04 -14.55
CA HIS A 88 -10.76 -0.81 -14.38
C HIS A 88 -11.92 -0.97 -13.40
N ASP A 89 -12.64 -2.10 -13.42
CA ASP A 89 -13.67 -2.38 -12.43
C ASP A 89 -13.09 -2.44 -11.01
N ILE A 90 -11.96 -3.11 -10.83
CA ILE A 90 -11.28 -3.20 -9.53
C ILE A 90 -10.91 -1.80 -9.02
N ILE A 91 -10.28 -0.95 -9.84
CA ILE A 91 -9.93 0.44 -9.46
C ILE A 91 -11.19 1.19 -9.00
N ARG A 92 -12.27 1.12 -9.77
CA ARG A 92 -13.54 1.78 -9.44
C ARG A 92 -14.09 1.31 -8.08
N ASN A 93 -14.04 0.01 -7.80
CA ASN A 93 -14.50 -0.53 -6.52
C ASN A 93 -13.59 -0.13 -5.35
N LEU A 94 -12.26 -0.08 -5.55
CA LEU A 94 -11.32 0.38 -4.53
C LEU A 94 -11.53 1.87 -4.19
N ILE A 95 -11.79 2.71 -5.18
CA ILE A 95 -12.17 4.12 -4.97
C ILE A 95 -13.49 4.21 -4.18
N ALA A 96 -14.51 3.45 -4.59
CA ALA A 96 -15.81 3.44 -3.92
C ALA A 96 -15.73 2.95 -2.46
N ALA A 97 -14.74 2.10 -2.14
CA ALA A 97 -14.46 1.64 -0.78
C ALA A 97 -13.56 2.60 0.03
N CYS A 98 -13.19 3.75 -0.53
CA CYS A 98 -12.22 4.71 0.02
C CYS A 98 -10.84 4.08 0.32
N LEU A 99 -10.45 3.10 -0.50
CA LEU A 99 -9.13 2.44 -0.43
C LEU A 99 -8.14 3.02 -1.46
N LEU A 100 -8.65 3.74 -2.46
CA LEU A 100 -7.88 4.56 -3.40
C LEU A 100 -8.58 5.92 -3.56
N GLU A 101 -7.81 6.94 -3.93
CA GLU A 101 -8.33 8.27 -4.30
C GLU A 101 -8.00 8.55 -5.76
N SER A 102 -8.95 9.13 -6.50
CA SER A 102 -8.71 9.61 -7.87
C SER A 102 -8.29 11.08 -7.85
N ASP A 103 -7.37 11.48 -8.74
CA ASP A 103 -7.14 12.89 -8.96
C ASP A 103 -8.35 13.52 -9.69
N ASN A 104 -8.85 14.63 -9.13
CA ASN A 104 -10.06 15.33 -9.55
C ASN A 104 -9.96 16.01 -10.92
N ARG A 105 -8.77 16.03 -11.54
CA ARG A 105 -8.52 16.83 -12.76
C ARG A 105 -8.72 16.05 -14.05
N GLU A 106 -8.25 14.80 -14.09
CA GLU A 106 -8.21 14.03 -15.35
C GLU A 106 -8.66 12.58 -15.18
N GLU A 107 -8.88 12.10 -13.95
CA GLU A 107 -9.21 10.69 -13.65
C GLU A 107 -8.26 9.66 -14.29
N VAL A 108 -7.07 10.07 -14.73
CA VAL A 108 -6.06 9.17 -15.33
C VAL A 108 -5.25 8.47 -14.25
N THR A 109 -5.09 9.11 -13.10
CA THR A 109 -4.26 8.64 -11.99
C THR A 109 -5.08 8.33 -10.74
N VAL A 110 -4.51 7.46 -9.92
CA VAL A 110 -4.98 7.14 -8.56
C VAL A 110 -3.84 7.27 -7.57
N ASN A 111 -4.16 7.51 -6.31
CA ASN A 111 -3.20 7.46 -5.23
C ASN A 111 -3.77 6.61 -4.07
N MET A 112 -2.88 6.13 -3.20
CA MET A 112 -3.26 5.54 -1.93
C MET A 112 -2.83 6.47 -0.80
N HIS A 113 -3.76 6.82 0.08
CA HIS A 113 -3.46 7.60 1.27
C HIS A 113 -2.50 6.84 2.20
N ASP A 114 -1.54 7.54 2.83
CA ASP A 114 -0.49 6.95 3.70
C ASP A 114 -1.02 5.96 4.76
N VAL A 115 -2.13 6.29 5.43
CA VAL A 115 -2.82 5.44 6.41
C VAL A 115 -3.40 4.17 5.79
N ILE A 116 -3.93 4.25 4.56
CA ILE A 116 -4.46 3.08 3.84
C ILE A 116 -3.30 2.20 3.35
N ARG A 117 -2.17 2.80 3.00
CA ARG A 117 -0.94 2.07 2.69
C ARG A 117 -0.41 1.33 3.91
N ASP A 118 -0.39 1.97 5.07
CA ASP A 118 -0.06 1.30 6.34
C ASP A 118 -1.02 0.15 6.65
N LEU A 119 -2.31 0.28 6.31
CA LEU A 119 -3.26 -0.83 6.39
C LEU A 119 -2.88 -1.98 5.46
N ALA A 120 -2.55 -1.72 4.20
CA ALA A 120 -2.13 -2.75 3.25
C ALA A 120 -0.88 -3.51 3.73
N LEU A 121 0.14 -2.78 4.19
CA LEU A 121 1.37 -3.37 4.76
C LEU A 121 1.09 -4.17 6.03
N TRP A 122 0.20 -3.68 6.89
CA TRP A 122 -0.20 -4.39 8.10
C TRP A 122 -0.96 -5.68 7.80
N ILE A 123 -1.86 -5.69 6.82
CA ILE A 123 -2.56 -6.90 6.36
C ILE A 123 -1.56 -7.88 5.74
N ALA A 124 -0.67 -7.41 4.87
CA ALA A 124 0.36 -8.24 4.23
C ALA A 124 1.30 -8.90 5.26
N SER A 125 1.61 -8.21 6.36
CA SER A 125 2.39 -8.74 7.48
C SER A 125 1.58 -9.58 8.49
N ASP A 126 0.54 -10.27 8.02
CA ASP A 126 -0.37 -11.08 8.85
C ASP A 126 -0.91 -10.31 10.07
N CYS A 127 -1.45 -9.11 9.81
CA CYS A 127 -1.93 -8.19 10.85
C CYS A 127 -0.85 -7.85 11.89
N GLY A 128 0.40 -7.67 11.44
CA GLY A 128 1.56 -7.34 12.26
C GLY A 128 2.24 -8.52 12.98
N ARG A 129 1.78 -9.76 12.76
CA ARG A 129 2.42 -10.97 13.32
C ARG A 129 3.68 -11.38 12.57
N ASP A 130 3.78 -11.04 11.28
CA ASP A 130 4.89 -11.41 10.42
C ASP A 130 5.48 -10.20 9.68
N LYS A 131 6.30 -9.44 10.40
CA LYS A 131 6.97 -8.24 9.88
C LYS A 131 8.10 -8.54 8.87
N GLY A 132 8.36 -9.81 8.51
CA GLY A 132 9.50 -10.23 7.69
C GLY A 132 9.18 -10.55 6.23
N ARG A 133 7.94 -10.93 5.92
CA ARG A 133 7.55 -11.40 4.57
C ARG A 133 7.51 -10.33 3.49
N PHE A 134 7.24 -9.08 3.87
CA PHE A 134 7.12 -7.95 2.94
C PHE A 134 8.13 -6.87 3.28
N LEU A 135 9.03 -6.58 2.35
CA LEU A 135 9.99 -5.50 2.48
C LEU A 135 9.62 -4.36 1.53
N VAL A 136 9.08 -3.29 2.09
CA VAL A 136 8.68 -2.11 1.32
C VAL A 136 9.50 -0.91 1.79
N GLN A 137 10.19 -0.26 0.85
CA GLN A 137 10.97 0.95 1.10
C GLN A 137 10.53 2.00 0.07
N ALA A 138 9.80 3.01 0.54
CA ALA A 138 9.34 4.15 -0.26
C ALA A 138 9.74 5.46 0.41
N GLY A 139 9.96 6.52 -0.39
CA GLY A 139 10.25 7.88 0.09
C GLY A 139 11.59 8.09 0.81
N VAL A 140 12.40 7.03 0.95
CA VAL A 140 13.77 7.12 1.44
C VAL A 140 14.66 6.87 0.23
N GLY A 141 14.91 7.93 -0.55
CA GLY A 141 15.74 7.90 -1.78
C GLY A 141 16.78 6.80 -1.66
N VAL A 142 16.54 5.69 -2.37
CA VAL A 142 17.15 4.39 -2.07
C VAL A 142 18.57 4.44 -2.61
N THR A 143 19.43 5.17 -1.92
CA THR A 143 20.85 5.33 -2.25
C THR A 143 21.65 4.09 -1.85
N LYS A 144 21.06 3.19 -1.03
CA LYS A 144 21.66 1.94 -0.58
C LYS A 144 20.61 0.84 -0.48
N ALA A 145 21.01 -0.35 -0.92
CA ALA A 145 20.24 -1.57 -0.75
C ALA A 145 20.02 -1.89 0.75
N PRO A 146 18.83 -2.41 1.14
CA PRO A 146 18.60 -2.94 2.47
C PRO A 146 19.62 -4.02 2.88
N ASP A 147 19.83 -4.23 4.19
CA ASP A 147 20.73 -5.27 4.71
C ASP A 147 20.38 -6.66 4.17
N ASN A 148 21.39 -7.42 3.73
CA ASN A 148 21.26 -8.74 3.07
C ASN A 148 20.36 -9.74 3.82
N LYS A 149 20.39 -9.75 5.16
CA LYS A 149 19.56 -10.63 6.00
C LYS A 149 18.06 -10.41 5.82
N LYS A 150 17.65 -9.21 5.41
CA LYS A 150 16.24 -8.90 5.14
C LYS A 150 15.77 -9.41 3.79
N TRP A 151 16.70 -9.68 2.86
CA TRP A 151 16.38 -10.22 1.53
C TRP A 151 16.11 -11.72 1.57
N GLU A 152 16.80 -12.45 2.44
CA GLU A 152 16.70 -13.91 2.52
C GLU A 152 15.32 -14.41 2.99
N VAL A 153 14.55 -13.56 3.66
CA VAL A 153 13.24 -13.90 4.26
C VAL A 153 12.07 -13.20 3.56
N ALA A 154 12.34 -12.18 2.75
CA ALA A 154 11.30 -11.44 2.06
C ALA A 154 10.73 -12.27 0.90
N GLU A 155 9.42 -12.49 0.91
CA GLU A 155 8.71 -13.08 -0.23
C GLU A 155 8.54 -12.05 -1.36
N ARG A 156 8.40 -10.77 -1.00
CA ARG A 156 8.29 -9.65 -1.95
C ARG A 156 9.05 -8.42 -1.47
N ILE A 157 9.66 -7.73 -2.43
CA ILE A 157 10.44 -6.51 -2.22
C ILE A 157 9.90 -5.42 -3.14
N SER A 158 9.60 -4.26 -2.57
CA SER A 158 9.20 -3.07 -3.31
C SER A 158 10.09 -1.90 -2.90
N LEU A 159 10.83 -1.36 -3.87
CA LEU A 159 11.75 -0.23 -3.68
C LEU A 159 11.26 0.91 -4.57
N MET A 160 10.95 2.06 -3.99
CA MET A 160 10.39 3.21 -4.70
C MET A 160 11.27 4.44 -4.46
N ASN A 161 11.62 5.12 -5.55
CA ASN A 161 12.28 6.42 -5.52
C ASN A 161 11.24 7.51 -5.79
N GLU A 162 11.28 8.57 -4.99
CA GLU A 162 10.63 9.84 -5.30
C GLU A 162 11.56 10.60 -6.27
N GLU A 163 11.36 10.48 -7.58
CA GLU A 163 11.92 11.44 -8.56
C GLU A 163 10.84 12.43 -9.00
#